data_AF-A0A1F4HT69-F1
#
_entry.id   AF-A0A1F4HT69-F1
#
_cell.length_a   1.000
_cell.length_b   1.000
_cell.length_c   1.000
_cell.angle_alpha   90.00
_cell.angle_beta   90.00
_cell.angle_gamma   90.00
#
_symmetry.space_group_name_H-M   'P 1'
#
loop_
_entity.id
_entity.type
_entity.pdbx_description
1 polymer ?
#
loop_
_entity_poly.entity_id
_entity_poly.type
_entity_poly.pdbx_seq_one_letter_code
_entity_poly.pdbx_strand_id
1 'polypeptide(L)'
;MSTENRPYLELPPTAADAPPPKPRTAATLIVLRDGPRGVEVLMARRAERPGDQNSGAAVFPGGLLDASDRGHYERCHGLDDAAASARLGLPSDGLHYWVAAVRECFEEAGLLFATDADGAMVDLHALPEDEVVALRRALHANQIGTAEVCERFGVRLATDRLAYYSHWITPKGLPKIFDTRFFVTEVPAGQTAVADATETAALLWMTPAEVMDRSNGLRLMNVTEVTLKHLSTFNRAADAVAWARAQTQVPLNRPRIGLSAKGKRPVNLGDWAYAELGRLDPDGQGTASIELTPGAPVWLSPRVLRVTANNGSYMTGPGTNAYFIGAPGSDDWALLDPGPDDAEHVRALLAAAPGRITRILATHTHKDHSPAAAAIAAATGAPTFGRVAAHPEWQDTGFQPTHTLNDGDVLALGEGVTLRVVHTPGHASNHLCFLLQEEKLLFTGDHLMQGSTVVINPPDGDMAVYLDSLRRLLAEDLEWLAPGHGFLIDEPHAVVKKTINHRLGREAKVVAALQAQAAIAPVAEDDLLAAVYHDTPPHLHAMALRSLRAHLLKLRADGRAAGVEGGAWRLTA
;
A
#
# COMPACT_ATOMS: atom_id res chain seq x y z
N MET A 1 40.45 1.63 10.21
CA MET A 1 40.21 1.89 8.78
C MET A 1 39.61 3.29 8.67
N SER A 2 40.03 4.11 7.70
CA SER A 2 39.73 5.54 7.67
C SER A 2 38.22 5.81 7.58
N THR A 3 37.80 6.94 8.14
CA THR A 3 36.45 7.51 8.11
C THR A 3 35.95 7.86 6.69
N GLU A 4 36.74 7.60 5.65
CA GLU A 4 36.45 7.93 4.25
C GLU A 4 35.42 7.00 3.59
N ASN A 5 35.02 5.90 4.25
CA ASN A 5 34.01 4.96 3.76
C ASN A 5 32.63 5.14 4.43
N ARG A 6 32.31 6.35 4.91
CA ARG A 6 30.99 6.72 5.46
C ARG A 6 30.23 7.66 4.51
N PRO A 7 29.80 7.23 3.30
CA PRO A 7 29.16 8.12 2.32
C PRO A 7 27.76 8.63 2.72
N TYR A 8 27.32 8.44 3.97
CA TYR A 8 25.95 8.71 4.44
C TYR A 8 25.86 9.60 5.70
N LEU A 9 26.98 10.14 6.20
CA LEU A 9 26.91 11.26 7.16
C LEU A 9 26.33 12.52 6.52
N GLU A 10 26.24 12.54 5.20
CA GLU A 10 25.45 13.48 4.44
C GLU A 10 24.39 12.64 3.72
N LEU A 11 23.13 12.70 4.18
CA LEU A 11 22.01 12.56 3.25
C LEU A 11 22.34 13.41 2.03
N PRO A 12 22.09 12.95 0.78
CA PRO A 12 22.41 13.73 -0.40
C PRO A 12 21.93 15.16 -0.14
N PRO A 13 22.79 16.18 -0.36
CA PRO A 13 22.41 17.55 -0.06
C PRO A 13 21.03 17.77 -0.65
N THR A 14 20.07 18.15 0.18
CA THR A 14 18.76 18.60 -0.28
C THR A 14 19.06 19.55 -1.43
N ALA A 15 18.69 19.17 -2.66
CA ALA A 15 19.01 19.97 -3.83
C ALA A 15 18.56 21.41 -3.53
N ALA A 16 19.50 22.35 -3.54
CA ALA A 16 19.24 23.71 -3.11
C ALA A 16 18.14 24.39 -3.96
N ASP A 17 17.25 25.08 -3.24
CA ASP A 17 16.55 26.34 -3.56
C ASP A 17 15.64 26.51 -4.78
N ALA A 18 15.42 25.49 -5.62
CA ALA A 18 14.32 25.60 -6.59
C ALA A 18 12.98 25.37 -5.87
N PRO A 19 12.05 26.34 -5.85
CA PRO A 19 10.73 26.11 -5.28
C PRO A 19 10.08 24.93 -6.03
N PRO A 20 9.41 23.99 -5.32
CA PRO A 20 8.82 22.84 -5.96
C PRO A 20 7.86 23.30 -7.06
N PRO A 21 7.86 22.65 -8.23
CA PRO A 21 7.01 23.05 -9.34
C PRO A 21 5.55 23.09 -8.88
N LYS A 22 4.87 24.22 -9.13
CA LYS A 22 3.46 24.39 -8.79
C LYS A 22 2.64 23.29 -9.48
N PRO A 23 1.85 22.49 -8.75
CA PRO A 23 1.01 21.47 -9.35
C PRO A 23 0.03 22.08 -10.34
N ARG A 24 -0.07 21.47 -11.52
CA ARG A 24 -1.06 21.80 -12.55
C ARG A 24 -2.31 20.99 -12.28
N THR A 25 -3.41 21.66 -11.98
CA THR A 25 -4.69 21.01 -11.72
C THR A 25 -5.30 20.49 -13.02
N ALA A 26 -5.75 19.25 -13.00
CA ALA A 26 -6.35 18.58 -14.14
C ALA A 26 -7.61 17.78 -13.75
N ALA A 27 -8.46 17.52 -14.73
CA ALA A 27 -9.63 16.67 -14.60
C ALA A 27 -9.65 15.64 -15.74
N THR A 28 -10.06 14.42 -15.42
CA THR A 28 -10.10 13.30 -16.37
C THR A 28 -11.41 12.55 -16.23
N LEU A 29 -12.04 12.20 -17.36
CA LEU A 29 -13.29 11.47 -17.38
C LEU A 29 -13.10 10.06 -17.92
N ILE A 30 -13.34 9.07 -17.07
CA ILE A 30 -13.42 7.66 -17.42
C ILE A 30 -14.83 7.39 -17.93
N VAL A 31 -14.97 7.15 -19.24
CA VAL A 31 -16.26 6.82 -19.85
C VAL A 31 -16.35 5.31 -20.06
N LEU A 32 -17.41 4.71 -19.53
CA LEU A 32 -17.65 3.28 -19.56
C LEU A 32 -18.88 2.93 -20.40
N ARG A 33 -18.92 1.73 -20.94
CA ARG A 33 -20.12 1.10 -21.50
C ARG A 33 -20.09 -0.41 -21.29
N ASP A 34 -21.24 -1.05 -21.33
CA ASP A 34 -21.31 -2.50 -21.35
C ASP A 34 -21.16 -3.01 -22.79
N GLY A 35 -20.13 -3.82 -23.03
CA GLY A 35 -19.87 -4.49 -24.30
C GLY A 35 -20.16 -6.00 -24.24
N PRO A 36 -20.06 -6.70 -25.37
CA PRO A 36 -20.36 -8.14 -25.46
C PRO A 36 -19.39 -9.01 -24.63
N ARG A 37 -18.21 -8.49 -24.28
CA ARG A 37 -17.18 -9.18 -23.49
C ARG A 37 -17.02 -8.62 -22.07
N GLY A 38 -17.97 -7.80 -21.62
CA GLY A 38 -17.94 -7.12 -20.31
C GLY A 38 -17.79 -5.61 -20.45
N VAL A 39 -17.40 -4.94 -19.37
CA VAL A 39 -17.20 -3.50 -19.34
C VAL A 39 -16.11 -3.08 -20.31
N GLU A 40 -16.43 -2.14 -21.19
CA GLU A 40 -15.50 -1.45 -22.07
C GLU A 40 -15.25 -0.03 -21.57
N VAL A 41 -14.03 0.45 -21.74
CA VAL A 41 -13.60 1.80 -21.39
C VAL A 41 -13.16 2.55 -22.64
N LEU A 42 -13.52 3.84 -22.71
CA LEU A 42 -13.07 4.72 -23.78
C LEU A 42 -11.62 5.13 -23.53
N MET A 43 -10.74 4.72 -24.45
CA MET A 43 -9.32 5.06 -24.44
C MET A 43 -8.99 6.00 -25.59
N ALA A 44 -8.26 7.07 -25.30
CA ALA A 44 -7.65 7.95 -26.28
C ALA A 44 -6.17 7.58 -26.47
N ARG A 45 -5.75 7.29 -27.70
CA ARG A 45 -4.32 7.13 -28.04
C ARG A 45 -3.76 8.49 -28.44
N ARG A 46 -2.82 9.01 -27.66
CA ARG A 46 -2.15 10.29 -27.97
C ARG A 46 -1.32 10.19 -29.25
N ALA A 47 -1.31 11.26 -30.05
CA ALA A 47 -0.41 11.35 -31.20
C ALA A 47 1.06 11.17 -30.79
N GLU A 48 1.85 10.52 -31.64
CA GLU A 48 3.29 10.35 -31.42
C GLU A 48 4.02 11.68 -31.69
N ARG A 49 4.79 12.17 -30.71
CA ARG A 49 5.55 13.43 -30.79
C ARG A 49 7.02 13.13 -30.45
N PRO A 50 7.98 13.48 -31.32
CA PRO A 50 9.40 13.21 -31.06
C PRO A 50 9.87 13.84 -29.74
N GLY A 51 10.49 13.04 -28.86
CA GLY A 51 11.04 13.51 -27.58
C GLY A 51 10.06 13.57 -26.40
N ASP A 52 8.78 13.22 -26.58
CA ASP A 52 7.82 13.08 -25.48
C ASP A 52 7.63 11.61 -25.09
N GLN A 53 8.09 11.25 -23.88
CA GLN A 53 8.02 9.88 -23.35
C GLN A 53 6.58 9.36 -23.17
N ASN A 54 5.59 10.27 -23.09
CA ASN A 54 4.17 9.93 -22.96
C ASN A 54 3.41 9.94 -24.29
N SER A 55 4.10 10.19 -25.41
CA SER A 55 3.48 10.14 -26.73
C SER A 55 3.19 8.70 -27.17
N GLY A 56 2.07 8.51 -27.88
CA GLY A 56 1.57 7.17 -28.22
C GLY A 56 0.93 6.40 -27.05
N ALA A 57 0.85 6.99 -25.84
CA ALA A 57 0.21 6.34 -24.70
C ALA A 57 -1.33 6.32 -24.84
N ALA A 58 -1.94 5.25 -24.31
CA ALA A 58 -3.38 5.18 -24.14
C ALA A 58 -3.75 5.81 -22.79
N VAL A 59 -4.63 6.82 -22.84
CA VAL A 59 -5.10 7.60 -21.70
C VAL A 59 -6.62 7.69 -21.72
N PHE A 60 -7.22 8.13 -20.62
CA PHE A 60 -8.63 8.53 -20.62
C PHE A 60 -8.76 9.99 -21.07
N PRO A 61 -9.90 10.39 -21.64
CA PRO A 61 -10.13 11.78 -22.01
C PRO A 61 -9.96 12.75 -20.83
N GLY A 62 -9.20 13.83 -21.02
CA GLY A 62 -8.96 14.78 -19.93
C GLY A 62 -7.74 15.68 -20.09
N GLY A 63 -7.79 16.83 -19.41
CA GLY A 63 -6.78 17.86 -19.52
C GLY A 63 -6.74 18.81 -18.32
N LEU A 64 -6.11 19.96 -18.54
CA LEU A 64 -5.93 20.97 -17.49
C LEU A 64 -7.25 21.70 -17.23
N LEU A 65 -7.45 22.14 -15.99
CA LEU A 65 -8.51 23.12 -15.73
C LEU A 65 -8.18 24.42 -16.45
N ASP A 66 -9.18 25.00 -17.11
CA ASP A 66 -9.10 26.31 -17.76
C ASP A 66 -9.79 27.38 -16.90
N ALA A 67 -9.41 28.64 -17.08
CA ALA A 67 -10.05 29.74 -16.37
C ALA A 67 -11.54 29.90 -16.75
N SER A 68 -11.93 29.50 -17.97
CA SER A 68 -13.32 29.51 -18.45
C SER A 68 -14.20 28.42 -17.84
N ASP A 69 -13.63 27.41 -17.19
CA ASP A 69 -14.39 26.41 -16.44
C ASP A 69 -15.07 27.02 -15.18
N ARG A 70 -14.71 28.27 -14.83
CA ARG A 70 -15.14 28.97 -13.61
C ARG A 70 -16.29 29.94 -13.78
N GLY A 71 -17.18 29.95 -12.78
CA GLY A 71 -18.14 31.04 -12.56
C GLY A 71 -19.48 30.92 -13.32
N HIS A 72 -19.72 29.81 -14.01
CA HIS A 72 -20.94 29.56 -14.80
C HIS A 72 -21.74 28.35 -14.29
N TYR A 73 -21.80 28.19 -12.97
CA TYR A 73 -22.37 27.02 -12.30
C TYR A 73 -23.89 26.90 -12.41
N GLU A 74 -24.59 27.99 -12.74
CA GLU A 74 -26.01 27.98 -13.10
C GLU A 74 -26.30 27.16 -14.38
N ARG A 75 -25.25 26.83 -15.14
CA ARG A 75 -25.28 25.94 -16.30
C ARG A 75 -25.03 24.48 -15.95
N CYS A 76 -24.82 24.14 -14.69
CA CYS A 76 -24.70 22.76 -14.22
C CYS A 76 -26.04 22.25 -13.66
N HIS A 77 -26.30 20.95 -13.84
CA HIS A 77 -27.49 20.28 -13.33
C HIS A 77 -27.13 19.29 -12.21
N GLY A 78 -27.96 19.32 -11.15
CA GLY A 78 -27.97 18.34 -10.06
C GLY A 78 -26.79 18.34 -9.08
N LEU A 79 -25.76 19.15 -9.30
CA LEU A 79 -24.64 19.33 -8.37
C LEU A 79 -24.27 20.81 -8.27
N ASP A 80 -24.22 21.36 -7.06
CA ASP A 80 -23.75 22.73 -6.80
C ASP A 80 -22.28 22.76 -6.35
N ASP A 81 -21.69 23.96 -6.32
CA ASP A 81 -20.29 24.14 -5.94
C ASP A 81 -19.99 23.79 -4.48
N ALA A 82 -20.94 24.00 -3.58
CA ALA A 82 -20.76 23.68 -2.16
C ALA A 82 -20.62 22.16 -1.97
N ALA A 83 -21.50 21.38 -2.59
CA ALA A 83 -21.46 19.93 -2.58
C ALA A 83 -20.23 19.38 -3.30
N ALA A 84 -19.87 19.94 -4.47
CA ALA A 84 -18.67 19.55 -5.20
C ALA A 84 -17.39 19.86 -4.42
N SER A 85 -17.29 21.05 -3.81
CA SER A 85 -16.14 21.46 -2.99
C SER A 85 -16.00 20.57 -1.75
N ALA A 86 -17.11 20.30 -1.04
CA ALA A 86 -17.12 19.37 0.07
C ALA A 86 -16.69 17.96 -0.35
N ARG A 87 -17.13 17.49 -1.53
CA ARG A 87 -16.76 16.18 -2.09
C ARG A 87 -15.27 16.08 -2.42
N LEU A 88 -14.65 17.16 -2.88
CA LEU A 88 -13.21 17.21 -3.20
C LEU A 88 -12.32 17.61 -2.01
N GLY A 89 -12.89 17.98 -0.87
CA GLY A 89 -12.15 18.53 0.27
C GLY A 89 -11.54 19.91 -0.02
N LEU A 90 -12.22 20.73 -0.83
CA LEU A 90 -11.81 22.09 -1.20
C LEU A 90 -12.66 23.14 -0.47
N PRO A 91 -12.13 24.34 -0.21
CA PRO A 91 -12.90 25.41 0.45
C PRO A 91 -14.01 26.00 -0.44
N SER A 92 -13.78 26.04 -1.76
CA SER A 92 -14.71 26.52 -2.79
C SER A 92 -14.26 26.00 -4.15
N ASP A 93 -15.02 26.30 -5.20
CA ASP A 93 -14.60 26.17 -6.60
C ASP A 93 -14.35 24.71 -7.04
N GLY A 94 -14.96 23.76 -6.34
CA GLY A 94 -14.87 22.34 -6.64
C GLY A 94 -15.60 21.92 -7.91
N LEU A 95 -16.69 22.60 -8.27
CA LEU A 95 -17.50 22.23 -9.44
C LEU A 95 -16.75 22.47 -10.76
N HIS A 96 -15.71 23.31 -10.78
CA HIS A 96 -14.79 23.47 -11.91
C HIS A 96 -14.21 22.16 -12.41
N TYR A 97 -13.92 21.21 -11.51
CA TYR A 97 -13.34 19.93 -11.91
C TYR A 97 -14.34 19.07 -12.70
N TRP A 98 -15.63 19.17 -12.39
CA TRP A 98 -16.68 18.50 -13.18
C TRP A 98 -16.85 19.18 -14.54
N VAL A 99 -16.89 20.52 -14.56
CA VAL A 99 -17.00 21.29 -15.81
C VAL A 99 -15.82 20.96 -16.73
N ALA A 100 -14.59 21.00 -16.21
CA ALA A 100 -13.38 20.64 -16.95
C ALA A 100 -13.44 19.20 -17.46
N ALA A 101 -13.88 18.22 -16.65
CA ALA A 101 -14.01 16.83 -17.10
C ALA A 101 -14.99 16.67 -18.27
N VAL A 102 -16.13 17.39 -18.25
CA VAL A 102 -17.09 17.38 -19.36
C VAL A 102 -16.56 18.11 -20.58
N ARG A 103 -15.93 19.28 -20.39
CA ARG A 103 -15.31 20.06 -21.45
C ARG A 103 -14.28 19.24 -22.22
N GLU A 104 -13.29 18.70 -21.51
CA GLU A 104 -12.21 17.91 -22.09
C GLU A 104 -12.73 16.66 -22.80
N CYS A 105 -13.74 15.98 -22.25
CA CYS A 105 -14.35 14.83 -22.92
C CYS A 105 -15.09 15.22 -24.21
N PHE A 106 -15.75 16.38 -24.23
CA PHE A 106 -16.37 16.88 -25.47
C PHE A 106 -15.32 17.31 -26.50
N GLU A 107 -14.26 18.00 -26.08
CA GLU A 107 -13.14 18.40 -26.94
C GLU A 107 -12.45 17.18 -27.56
N GLU A 108 -12.03 16.19 -26.76
CA GLU A 108 -11.21 15.08 -27.22
C GLU A 108 -12.03 13.92 -27.81
N ALA A 109 -13.22 13.65 -27.26
CA ALA A 109 -14.03 12.50 -27.62
C ALA A 109 -15.39 12.80 -28.24
N GLY A 110 -15.80 14.07 -28.33
CA GLY A 110 -17.09 14.46 -28.91
C GLY A 110 -18.30 14.01 -28.10
N LEU A 111 -18.10 13.54 -26.87
CA LEU A 111 -19.19 13.14 -25.97
C LEU A 111 -19.58 14.32 -25.10
N LEU A 112 -20.84 14.75 -25.18
CA LEU A 112 -21.36 15.85 -24.39
C LEU A 112 -22.27 15.33 -23.28
N PHE A 113 -21.82 15.51 -22.04
CA PHE A 113 -22.60 15.18 -20.85
C PHE A 113 -23.45 16.38 -20.45
N ALA A 114 -24.61 16.52 -21.08
CA ALA A 114 -25.54 17.60 -20.81
C ALA A 114 -26.99 17.12 -20.81
N THR A 115 -27.84 17.91 -20.16
CA THR A 115 -29.29 17.73 -20.04
C THR A 115 -30.04 18.90 -20.67
N ASP A 116 -31.24 18.63 -21.17
CA ASP A 116 -32.18 19.66 -21.58
C ASP A 116 -32.86 20.37 -20.38
N ALA A 117 -33.85 21.21 -20.66
CA ALA A 117 -34.59 21.95 -19.65
C ALA A 117 -35.39 21.04 -18.69
N ASP A 118 -35.75 19.84 -19.12
CA ASP A 118 -36.52 18.85 -18.36
C ASP A 118 -35.60 17.88 -17.57
N GLY A 119 -34.28 18.02 -17.71
CA GLY A 119 -33.28 17.19 -17.03
C GLY A 119 -33.02 15.85 -17.72
N ALA A 120 -33.51 15.65 -18.94
CA ALA A 120 -33.22 14.48 -19.76
C ALA A 120 -31.88 14.65 -20.48
N MET A 121 -31.12 13.56 -20.67
CA MET A 121 -29.83 13.62 -21.38
C MET A 121 -30.04 14.06 -22.83
N VAL A 122 -29.21 14.99 -23.30
CA VAL A 122 -29.32 15.51 -24.67
C VAL A 122 -28.92 14.45 -25.70
N ASP A 123 -29.73 14.33 -26.75
CA ASP A 123 -29.38 13.60 -27.96
C ASP A 123 -28.58 14.54 -28.88
N LEU A 124 -27.26 14.33 -28.96
CA LEU A 124 -26.38 15.13 -29.83
C LEU A 124 -26.76 15.00 -31.31
N HIS A 125 -27.35 13.88 -31.74
CA HIS A 125 -27.75 13.69 -33.14
C HIS A 125 -28.97 14.52 -33.53
N ALA A 126 -29.71 15.03 -32.54
CA ALA A 126 -30.81 15.97 -32.76
C ALA A 126 -30.34 17.43 -32.93
N LEU A 127 -29.06 17.72 -32.63
CA LEU A 127 -28.46 19.05 -32.84
C LEU A 127 -27.86 19.18 -34.25
N PRO A 128 -27.73 20.40 -34.80
CA PRO A 128 -27.08 20.59 -36.10
C PRO A 128 -25.62 20.12 -36.07
N GLU A 129 -25.30 19.11 -36.89
CA GLU A 129 -23.97 18.47 -36.90
C GLU A 129 -22.83 19.45 -37.19
N ASP A 130 -23.07 20.38 -38.12
CA ASP A 130 -22.11 21.43 -38.48
C ASP A 130 -21.84 22.39 -37.32
N GLU A 131 -22.87 22.73 -36.54
CA GLU A 131 -22.74 23.56 -35.35
C GLU A 131 -22.01 22.83 -34.21
N VAL A 132 -22.30 21.53 -34.00
CA VAL A 132 -21.59 20.68 -33.03
C VAL A 132 -20.10 20.61 -33.36
N VAL A 133 -19.75 20.36 -34.62
CA VAL A 133 -18.36 20.31 -35.08
C VAL A 133 -17.69 21.68 -34.93
N ALA A 134 -18.37 22.76 -35.29
CA ALA A 134 -17.82 24.11 -35.21
C ALA A 134 -17.55 24.54 -33.76
N LEU A 135 -18.51 24.34 -32.85
CA LEU A 135 -18.36 24.70 -31.44
C LEU A 135 -17.31 23.83 -30.76
N ARG A 136 -17.24 22.53 -31.05
CA ARG A 136 -16.19 21.66 -30.54
C ARG A 136 -14.79 22.14 -30.96
N ARG A 137 -14.61 22.52 -32.23
CA ARG A 137 -13.34 23.07 -32.73
C ARG A 137 -12.99 24.40 -32.07
N ALA A 138 -13.96 25.29 -31.91
CA ALA A 138 -13.76 26.58 -31.27
C ALA A 138 -13.39 26.43 -29.78
N LEU A 139 -14.03 25.48 -29.08
CA LEU A 139 -13.73 25.14 -27.69
C LEU A 139 -12.30 24.61 -27.54
N HIS A 140 -11.92 23.62 -28.36
CA HIS A 140 -10.56 23.08 -28.39
C HIS A 140 -9.49 24.14 -28.73
N ALA A 141 -9.83 25.12 -29.57
CA ALA A 141 -8.96 26.25 -29.90
C ALA A 141 -8.94 27.35 -28.82
N ASN A 142 -9.60 27.14 -27.67
CA ASN A 142 -9.79 28.12 -26.59
C ASN A 142 -10.39 29.46 -27.07
N GLN A 143 -11.24 29.42 -28.09
CA GLN A 143 -11.93 30.61 -28.64
C GLN A 143 -13.25 30.89 -27.92
N ILE A 144 -13.88 29.84 -27.38
CA ILE A 144 -15.11 29.88 -26.59
C ILE A 144 -14.93 29.03 -25.34
N GLY A 145 -15.80 29.21 -24.34
CA GLY A 145 -15.85 28.35 -23.16
C GLY A 145 -17.09 27.44 -23.15
N THR A 146 -17.14 26.49 -22.20
CA THR A 146 -18.26 25.56 -22.02
C THR A 146 -19.59 26.27 -21.76
N ALA A 147 -19.57 27.46 -21.16
CA ALA A 147 -20.76 28.28 -20.94
C ALA A 147 -21.45 28.70 -22.24
N GLU A 148 -20.68 29.08 -23.27
CA GLU A 148 -21.22 29.46 -24.59
C GLU A 148 -21.78 28.23 -25.32
N VAL A 149 -21.14 27.07 -25.19
CA VAL A 149 -21.68 25.80 -25.72
C VAL A 149 -23.04 25.49 -25.09
N CYS A 150 -23.16 25.63 -23.76
CA CYS A 150 -24.42 25.45 -23.05
C CYS A 150 -25.50 26.44 -23.52
N GLU A 151 -25.13 27.69 -23.76
CA GLU A 151 -26.06 28.72 -24.23
C GLU A 151 -26.55 28.44 -25.65
N ARG A 152 -25.64 28.15 -26.59
CA ARG A 152 -25.95 27.87 -28.00
C ARG A 152 -26.88 26.65 -28.16
N PHE A 153 -26.64 25.60 -27.40
CA PHE A 153 -27.48 24.39 -27.45
C PHE A 153 -28.68 24.44 -26.50
N GLY A 154 -28.79 25.45 -25.63
CA GLY A 154 -29.86 25.51 -24.62
C GLY A 154 -29.82 24.36 -23.61
N VAL A 155 -28.61 23.90 -23.25
CA VAL A 155 -28.40 22.75 -22.36
C VAL A 155 -27.74 23.13 -21.04
N ARG A 156 -27.76 22.21 -20.08
CA ARG A 156 -27.02 22.28 -18.82
C ARG A 156 -26.10 21.08 -18.67
N LEU A 157 -24.87 21.26 -18.20
CA LEU A 157 -23.92 20.18 -17.96
C LEU A 157 -24.45 19.20 -16.90
N ALA A 158 -24.45 17.91 -17.23
CA ALA A 158 -25.01 16.83 -16.42
C ALA A 158 -24.04 16.40 -15.30
N THR A 159 -23.60 17.36 -14.48
CA THR A 159 -22.54 17.15 -13.47
C THR A 159 -22.91 16.12 -12.40
N ASP A 160 -24.21 15.96 -12.11
CA ASP A 160 -24.74 14.92 -11.22
C ASP A 160 -24.56 13.50 -11.75
N ARG A 161 -24.38 13.32 -13.06
CA ARG A 161 -24.16 12.02 -13.71
C ARG A 161 -22.72 11.53 -13.59
N LEU A 162 -21.78 12.41 -13.28
CA LEU A 162 -20.37 12.06 -13.07
C LEU A 162 -20.10 11.74 -11.59
N ALA A 163 -19.44 10.61 -11.34
CA ALA A 163 -19.02 10.21 -9.99
C ALA A 163 -17.52 10.48 -9.79
N TYR A 164 -17.15 11.09 -8.66
CA TYR A 164 -15.74 11.28 -8.30
C TYR A 164 -15.09 9.92 -7.99
N TYR A 165 -14.06 9.56 -8.76
CA TYR A 165 -13.51 8.21 -8.82
C TYR A 165 -12.18 8.07 -8.06
N SER A 166 -11.17 8.88 -8.42
CA SER A 166 -9.86 8.84 -7.76
C SER A 166 -9.13 10.18 -7.83
N HIS A 167 -8.15 10.38 -6.95
CA HIS A 167 -7.29 11.57 -6.91
C HIS A 167 -5.84 11.15 -7.05
N TRP A 168 -5.13 11.70 -8.05
CA TRP A 168 -3.73 11.38 -8.28
C TRP A 168 -2.89 12.65 -8.36
N ILE A 169 -1.71 12.59 -7.79
CA ILE A 169 -0.69 13.61 -7.99
C ILE A 169 0.62 12.97 -8.43
N THR A 170 1.30 13.62 -9.36
CA THR A 170 2.56 13.15 -9.91
C THR A 170 3.61 12.99 -8.79
N PRO A 171 4.47 11.95 -8.84
CA PRO A 171 5.57 11.77 -7.90
C PRO A 171 6.45 13.03 -7.76
N LYS A 172 7.02 13.23 -6.57
CA LYS A 172 8.07 14.23 -6.37
C LYS A 172 9.31 13.88 -7.21
N GLY A 173 10.18 14.87 -7.42
CA GLY A 173 11.39 14.74 -8.23
C GLY A 173 11.18 14.78 -9.75
N LEU A 174 9.93 14.80 -10.21
CA LEU A 174 9.59 14.98 -11.62
C LEU A 174 9.43 16.47 -11.98
N PRO A 175 9.85 16.90 -13.19
CA PRO A 175 9.88 18.31 -13.58
C PRO A 175 8.49 18.93 -13.77
N LYS A 176 7.46 18.11 -14.01
CA LYS A 176 6.07 18.54 -14.17
C LYS A 176 5.21 17.78 -13.18
N ILE A 177 4.49 18.51 -12.33
CA ILE A 177 3.56 17.92 -11.37
C ILE A 177 2.14 18.19 -11.83
N PHE A 178 1.41 17.12 -12.12
CA PHE A 178 -0.04 17.16 -12.36
C PHE A 178 -0.76 16.69 -11.11
N ASP A 179 -1.82 17.40 -10.76
CA ASP A 179 -2.74 17.11 -9.66
C ASP A 179 -4.13 16.86 -10.28
N THR A 180 -4.44 15.60 -10.53
CA THR A 180 -5.52 15.17 -11.43
C THR A 180 -6.66 14.52 -10.66
N ARG A 181 -7.88 14.98 -10.90
CA ARG A 181 -9.12 14.40 -10.36
C ARG A 181 -9.77 13.56 -11.44
N PHE A 182 -10.02 12.29 -11.15
CA PHE A 182 -10.67 11.37 -12.07
C PHE A 182 -12.14 11.25 -11.72
N PHE A 183 -12.97 11.31 -12.73
CA PHE A 183 -14.42 11.08 -12.67
C PHE A 183 -14.75 9.85 -13.50
N VAL A 184 -15.87 9.19 -13.19
CA VAL A 184 -16.37 8.05 -13.95
C VAL A 184 -17.85 8.23 -14.27
N THR A 185 -18.25 7.81 -15.47
CA THR A 185 -19.64 7.82 -15.92
C THR A 185 -19.86 6.76 -17.00
N GLU A 186 -21.12 6.42 -17.24
CA GLU A 186 -21.55 5.67 -18.42
C GLU A 186 -21.66 6.60 -19.63
N VAL A 187 -21.40 6.09 -20.83
CA VAL A 187 -21.58 6.82 -22.08
C VAL A 187 -23.04 7.29 -22.23
N PRO A 188 -23.30 8.54 -22.68
CA PRO A 188 -24.67 8.97 -22.93
C PRO A 188 -25.32 8.12 -24.02
N ALA A 189 -26.58 7.71 -23.80
CA ALA A 189 -27.34 6.95 -24.78
C ALA A 189 -27.41 7.69 -26.13
N GLY A 190 -27.22 6.95 -27.22
CA GLY A 190 -27.28 7.48 -28.57
C GLY A 190 -26.00 8.16 -29.07
N GLN A 191 -25.08 8.58 -28.19
CA GLN A 191 -23.86 9.28 -28.64
C GLN A 191 -22.76 8.29 -29.05
N THR A 192 -22.01 8.65 -30.10
CA THR A 192 -20.82 7.92 -30.55
C THR A 192 -19.57 8.75 -30.33
N ALA A 193 -18.53 8.15 -29.72
CA ALA A 193 -17.27 8.84 -29.49
C ALA A 193 -16.52 9.05 -30.82
N VAL A 194 -16.07 10.29 -31.06
CA VAL A 194 -15.36 10.70 -32.27
C VAL A 194 -14.10 11.45 -31.88
N ALA A 195 -12.93 10.98 -32.33
CA ALA A 195 -11.65 11.61 -32.03
C ALA A 195 -11.61 13.05 -32.57
N ASP A 196 -10.96 13.95 -31.84
CA ASP A 196 -10.42 15.14 -32.48
C ASP A 196 -9.33 14.69 -33.47
N ALA A 197 -9.18 15.37 -34.61
CA ALA A 197 -8.17 14.98 -35.61
C ALA A 197 -6.79 15.61 -35.33
N THR A 198 -6.54 16.13 -34.12
CA THR A 198 -5.42 17.04 -33.81
C THR A 198 -4.50 16.52 -32.71
N GLU A 199 -5.03 16.09 -31.58
CA GLU A 199 -4.29 15.61 -30.39
C GLU A 199 -4.49 14.10 -30.15
N THR A 200 -5.66 13.60 -30.51
CA THR A 200 -6.05 12.18 -30.38
C THR A 200 -5.85 11.44 -31.70
N ALA A 201 -4.93 10.48 -31.75
CA ALA A 201 -4.70 9.68 -32.95
C ALA A 201 -5.83 8.68 -33.22
N ALA A 202 -6.44 8.14 -32.16
CA ALA A 202 -7.58 7.23 -32.23
C ALA A 202 -8.31 7.16 -30.90
N LEU A 203 -9.62 6.94 -30.95
CA LEU A 203 -10.42 6.50 -29.82
C LEU A 203 -10.71 5.01 -29.93
N LEU A 204 -10.59 4.30 -28.82
CA LEU A 204 -10.74 2.85 -28.76
C LEU A 204 -11.68 2.49 -27.62
N TRP A 205 -12.72 1.72 -27.93
CA TRP A 205 -13.49 1.02 -26.92
C TRP A 205 -12.87 -0.36 -26.72
N MET A 206 -12.36 -0.61 -25.53
CA MET A 206 -11.64 -1.85 -25.20
C MET A 206 -12.00 -2.29 -23.79
N THR A 207 -11.99 -3.59 -23.52
CA THR A 207 -12.07 -4.06 -22.13
C THR A 207 -10.80 -3.69 -21.37
N PRO A 208 -10.82 -3.50 -20.04
CA PRO A 208 -9.60 -3.24 -19.27
C PRO A 208 -8.49 -4.27 -19.49
N ALA A 209 -8.87 -5.54 -19.66
CA ALA A 209 -7.94 -6.63 -19.96
C ALA A 209 -7.23 -6.45 -21.31
N GLU A 210 -7.95 -6.03 -22.36
CA GLU A 210 -7.36 -5.75 -23.67
C GLU A 210 -6.41 -4.56 -23.61
N VAL A 211 -6.77 -3.50 -22.90
CA VAL A 211 -5.91 -2.31 -22.79
C VAL A 211 -4.58 -2.67 -22.10
N MET A 212 -4.62 -3.56 -21.10
CA MET A 212 -3.45 -4.02 -20.36
C MET A 212 -2.64 -5.11 -21.08
N ASP A 213 -3.18 -5.74 -22.13
CA ASP A 213 -2.44 -6.73 -22.91
C ASP A 213 -1.34 -6.06 -23.73
N ARG A 214 -0.09 -6.38 -23.39
CA ARG A 214 1.11 -5.85 -24.05
C ARG A 214 1.18 -6.21 -25.54
N SER A 215 0.50 -7.29 -25.96
CA SER A 215 0.44 -7.69 -27.37
C SER A 215 -0.24 -6.64 -28.26
N ASN A 216 -1.11 -5.80 -27.67
CA ASN A 216 -1.80 -4.71 -28.36
C ASN A 216 -0.92 -3.46 -28.58
N GLY A 217 0.33 -3.48 -28.09
CA GLY A 217 1.30 -2.40 -28.33
C GLY A 217 0.96 -1.06 -27.68
N LEU A 218 -0.02 -1.03 -26.76
CA LEU A 218 -0.40 0.19 -26.04
C LEU A 218 0.59 0.49 -24.91
N ARG A 219 1.04 1.75 -24.86
CA ARG A 219 1.84 2.25 -23.73
C ARG A 219 0.90 2.81 -22.67
N LEU A 220 1.06 2.36 -21.43
CA LEU A 220 0.23 2.79 -20.31
C LEU A 220 1.04 3.59 -19.30
N MET A 221 0.43 4.65 -18.78
CA MET A 221 0.91 5.32 -17.58
C MET A 221 0.51 4.51 -16.35
N ASN A 222 1.27 4.62 -15.26
CA ASN A 222 0.97 3.91 -14.01
C ASN A 222 -0.46 4.16 -13.49
N VAL A 223 -0.92 5.41 -13.52
CA VAL A 223 -2.31 5.74 -13.12
C VAL A 223 -3.34 5.02 -13.99
N THR A 224 -3.10 4.93 -15.30
CA THR A 224 -3.97 4.21 -16.24
C THR A 224 -3.99 2.72 -15.91
N GLU A 225 -2.82 2.09 -15.74
CA GLU A 225 -2.72 0.67 -15.43
C GLU A 225 -3.40 0.32 -14.10
N VAL A 226 -3.17 1.09 -13.03
CA VAL A 226 -3.82 0.86 -11.72
C VAL A 226 -5.33 1.05 -11.81
N THR A 227 -5.79 2.08 -12.53
CA THR A 227 -7.21 2.34 -12.76
C THR A 227 -7.88 1.19 -13.51
N LEU A 228 -7.26 0.69 -14.57
CA LEU A 228 -7.77 -0.43 -15.38
C LEU A 228 -7.82 -1.74 -14.59
N LYS A 229 -6.81 -2.03 -13.76
CA LYS A 229 -6.83 -3.19 -12.85
C LYS A 229 -8.04 -3.12 -11.92
N HIS A 230 -8.32 -1.95 -11.34
CA HIS A 230 -9.51 -1.81 -10.51
C HIS A 230 -10.81 -1.95 -11.32
N LEU A 231 -10.89 -1.33 -12.49
CA LEU A 231 -12.05 -1.43 -13.38
C LEU A 231 -12.35 -2.87 -13.81
N SER A 232 -11.32 -3.72 -13.98
CA SER A 232 -11.48 -5.14 -14.32
C SER A 232 -12.18 -5.98 -13.25
N THR A 233 -12.39 -5.43 -12.05
CA THR A 233 -13.14 -6.10 -10.98
C THR A 233 -14.66 -5.95 -11.11
N PHE A 234 -15.14 -5.03 -11.96
CA PHE A 234 -16.56 -4.79 -12.19
C PHE A 234 -17.08 -5.55 -13.42
N ASN A 235 -18.28 -6.08 -13.30
CA ASN A 235 -18.95 -6.80 -14.39
C ASN A 235 -19.82 -5.88 -15.26
N ARG A 236 -20.28 -4.75 -14.73
CA ARG A 236 -21.10 -3.75 -15.43
C ARG A 236 -20.59 -2.34 -15.17
N ALA A 237 -20.74 -1.45 -16.16
CA ALA A 237 -20.35 -0.05 -16.07
C ALA A 237 -21.06 0.67 -14.90
N ALA A 238 -22.35 0.41 -14.72
CA ALA A 238 -23.14 0.95 -13.62
C ALA A 238 -22.60 0.56 -12.24
N ASP A 239 -21.99 -0.63 -12.09
CA ASP A 239 -21.44 -1.10 -10.81
C ASP A 239 -20.18 -0.28 -10.43
N ALA A 240 -19.33 0.06 -11.41
CA ALA A 240 -18.17 0.92 -11.20
C ALA A 240 -18.58 2.36 -10.82
N VAL A 241 -19.61 2.90 -11.47
CA VAL A 241 -20.16 4.23 -11.14
C VAL A 241 -20.79 4.22 -9.74
N ALA A 242 -21.57 3.20 -9.40
CA ALA A 242 -22.18 3.06 -8.09
C ALA A 242 -21.13 2.94 -6.98
N TRP A 243 -20.07 2.15 -7.20
CA TRP A 243 -18.93 2.06 -6.29
C TRP A 243 -18.30 3.44 -6.05
N ALA A 244 -18.05 4.20 -7.13
CA ALA A 244 -17.44 5.52 -7.03
C ALA A 244 -18.29 6.52 -6.22
N ARG A 245 -19.62 6.47 -6.38
CA ARG A 245 -20.58 7.28 -5.60
C ARG A 245 -20.60 6.88 -4.12
N ALA A 246 -20.47 5.59 -3.82
CA ALA A 246 -20.52 5.08 -2.45
C ALA A 246 -19.25 5.40 -1.62
N GLN A 247 -18.14 5.76 -2.26
CA GLN A 247 -16.93 6.17 -1.54
C GLN A 247 -17.23 7.36 -0.62
N THR A 248 -16.87 7.29 0.67
CA THR A 248 -17.02 8.43 1.60
C THR A 248 -15.82 9.36 1.58
N GLN A 249 -14.66 8.84 1.20
CA GLN A 249 -13.38 9.54 1.08
C GLN A 249 -12.67 9.02 -0.17
N VAL A 250 -12.00 9.91 -0.90
CA VAL A 250 -11.18 9.56 -2.05
C VAL A 250 -9.73 9.93 -1.70
N PRO A 251 -8.85 8.94 -1.43
CA PRO A 251 -7.49 9.23 -0.99
C PRO A 251 -6.65 9.85 -2.12
N LEU A 252 -5.75 10.75 -1.74
CA LEU A 252 -4.72 11.28 -2.64
C LEU A 252 -3.66 10.20 -2.92
N ASN A 253 -3.61 9.74 -4.17
CA ASN A 253 -2.61 8.80 -4.63
C ASN A 253 -1.39 9.56 -5.16
N ARG A 254 -0.28 9.54 -4.42
CA ARG A 254 1.02 10.03 -4.89
C ARG A 254 2.00 8.85 -4.98
N PRO A 255 2.20 8.25 -6.17
CA PRO A 255 3.23 7.24 -6.31
C PRO A 255 4.61 7.80 -5.97
N ARG A 256 5.52 6.91 -5.58
CA ARG A 256 6.93 7.21 -5.36
C ARG A 256 7.75 6.54 -6.46
N ILE A 257 8.89 7.11 -6.83
CA ILE A 257 9.79 6.48 -7.81
C ILE A 257 10.93 5.85 -7.04
N GLY A 258 11.14 4.54 -7.21
CA GLY A 258 12.25 3.83 -6.58
C GLY A 258 13.00 2.94 -7.57
N LEU A 259 14.16 2.46 -7.15
CA LEU A 259 15.11 1.73 -8.00
C LEU A 259 14.89 0.21 -7.88
N SER A 260 14.77 -0.46 -9.02
CA SER A 260 14.79 -1.92 -9.13
C SER A 260 15.95 -2.38 -9.99
N ALA A 261 16.24 -3.69 -10.02
CA ALA A 261 17.19 -4.28 -10.97
C ALA A 261 16.87 -3.98 -12.45
N LYS A 262 15.62 -3.58 -12.78
CA LYS A 262 15.20 -3.18 -14.14
C LYS A 262 15.12 -1.65 -14.33
N GLY A 263 15.70 -0.87 -13.42
CA GLY A 263 15.66 0.59 -13.43
C GLY A 263 14.57 1.18 -12.54
N LYS A 264 14.34 2.49 -12.69
CA LYS A 264 13.36 3.26 -11.90
C LYS A 264 11.93 2.80 -12.19
N ARG A 265 11.14 2.57 -11.14
CA ARG A 265 9.72 2.19 -11.25
C ARG A 265 8.84 2.97 -10.27
N PRO A 266 7.56 3.19 -10.64
CA PRO A 266 6.57 3.70 -9.71
C PRO A 266 6.24 2.65 -8.65
N VAL A 267 6.06 3.11 -7.42
CA VAL A 267 5.55 2.36 -6.27
C VAL A 267 4.32 3.11 -5.76
N ASN A 268 3.20 2.40 -5.68
CA ASN A 268 1.90 2.96 -5.33
C ASN A 268 1.62 2.82 -3.84
N LEU A 269 0.64 3.58 -3.34
CA LEU A 269 0.14 3.39 -1.98
C LEU A 269 -0.36 1.94 -1.83
N GLY A 270 0.05 1.29 -0.74
CA GLY A 270 -0.26 -0.12 -0.47
C GLY A 270 0.80 -1.11 -0.98
N ASP A 271 1.71 -0.70 -1.87
CA ASP A 271 2.87 -1.52 -2.21
C ASP A 271 3.83 -1.58 -1.00
N TRP A 272 4.46 -2.73 -0.79
CA TRP A 272 5.29 -2.99 0.40
C TRP A 272 6.44 -2.00 0.58
N ALA A 273 7.14 -1.64 -0.50
CA ALA A 273 8.25 -0.69 -0.44
C ALA A 273 7.79 0.77 -0.26
N TYR A 274 6.49 1.08 -0.36
CA TYR A 274 6.00 2.44 -0.44
C TYR A 274 6.44 3.26 0.77
N ALA A 275 6.12 2.81 1.99
CA ALA A 275 6.38 3.54 3.24
C ALA A 275 7.88 3.82 3.42
N GLU A 276 8.70 2.78 3.36
CA GLU A 276 10.17 2.87 3.44
C GLU A 276 10.74 3.84 2.41
N LEU A 277 10.30 3.76 1.15
CA LEU A 277 10.81 4.62 0.09
C LEU A 277 10.64 6.12 0.38
N GLY A 278 9.53 6.54 1.02
CA GLY A 278 9.39 7.96 1.37
C GLY A 278 10.15 8.39 2.61
N ARG A 279 10.66 7.43 3.39
CA ARG A 279 11.63 7.71 4.44
C ARG A 279 13.04 7.83 3.86
N LEU A 280 13.40 6.96 2.90
CA LEU A 280 14.75 6.92 2.31
C LEU A 280 14.97 7.96 1.20
N ASP A 281 13.91 8.33 0.48
CA ASP A 281 13.93 9.27 -0.63
C ASP A 281 12.70 10.21 -0.58
N PRO A 282 12.61 11.09 0.44
CA PRO A 282 11.46 11.96 0.67
C PRO A 282 11.21 12.99 -0.45
N ASP A 283 12.23 13.26 -1.26
CA ASP A 283 12.20 14.23 -2.37
C ASP A 283 12.02 13.57 -3.74
N GLY A 284 12.05 12.24 -3.82
CA GLY A 284 11.76 11.47 -5.03
C GLY A 284 12.87 11.53 -6.08
N GLN A 285 14.14 11.55 -5.67
CA GLN A 285 15.29 11.53 -6.57
C GLN A 285 15.40 10.20 -7.36
N GLY A 286 14.73 9.15 -6.88
CA GLY A 286 14.75 7.80 -7.40
C GLY A 286 16.07 7.09 -7.11
N THR A 287 16.62 7.26 -5.90
CA THR A 287 17.91 6.69 -5.48
C THR A 287 17.76 5.48 -4.56
N ALA A 288 16.66 5.37 -3.82
CA ALA A 288 16.43 4.27 -2.90
C ALA A 288 15.86 3.02 -3.61
N SER A 289 16.33 1.85 -3.18
CA SER A 289 15.87 0.56 -3.69
C SER A 289 14.44 0.25 -3.26
N ILE A 290 13.70 -0.43 -4.13
CA ILE A 290 12.37 -1.01 -3.84
C ILE A 290 12.41 -2.53 -3.77
N GLU A 291 13.61 -3.09 -3.72
CA GLU A 291 13.89 -4.52 -3.63
C GLU A 291 14.75 -4.79 -2.38
N LEU A 292 14.38 -5.84 -1.63
CA LEU A 292 15.22 -6.38 -0.57
C LEU A 292 16.21 -7.36 -1.19
N THR A 293 17.42 -6.88 -1.47
CA THR A 293 18.50 -7.71 -2.02
C THR A 293 19.26 -8.39 -0.88
N PRO A 294 19.32 -9.72 -0.82
CA PRO A 294 20.04 -10.42 0.23
C PRO A 294 21.52 -10.00 0.32
N GLY A 295 22.02 -9.84 1.55
CA GLY A 295 23.38 -9.43 1.85
C GLY A 295 23.71 -7.96 1.57
N ALA A 296 22.83 -7.21 0.88
CA ALA A 296 23.07 -5.81 0.57
C ALA A 296 22.73 -4.91 1.79
N PRO A 297 23.64 -4.05 2.24
CA PRO A 297 23.37 -3.10 3.32
C PRO A 297 22.47 -1.97 2.83
N VAL A 298 21.41 -1.67 3.59
CA VAL A 298 20.49 -0.54 3.35
C VAL A 298 20.39 0.31 4.61
N TRP A 299 20.82 1.58 4.51
CA TRP A 299 20.63 2.55 5.59
C TRP A 299 19.17 2.99 5.66
N LEU A 300 18.56 2.84 6.84
CA LEU A 300 17.17 3.22 7.12
C LEU A 300 17.08 4.56 7.86
N SER A 301 18.17 4.94 8.51
CA SER A 301 18.45 6.24 9.10
C SER A 301 19.95 6.33 9.41
N PRO A 302 20.48 7.48 9.86
CA PRO A 302 21.85 7.56 10.36
C PRO A 302 22.18 6.62 11.54
N ARG A 303 21.15 6.05 12.20
CA ARG A 303 21.30 5.13 13.36
C ARG A 303 21.06 3.67 13.02
N VAL A 304 20.48 3.36 11.86
CA VAL A 304 19.97 2.01 11.56
C VAL A 304 20.40 1.58 10.16
N LEU A 305 21.12 0.46 10.10
CA LEU A 305 21.46 -0.23 8.86
C LEU A 305 20.81 -1.62 8.85
N ARG A 306 20.12 -1.98 7.77
CA ARG A 306 19.55 -3.31 7.57
C ARG A 306 20.40 -4.15 6.62
N VAL A 307 20.55 -5.43 6.92
CA VAL A 307 21.04 -6.46 5.99
C VAL A 307 20.05 -7.63 6.00
N THR A 308 19.51 -8.00 4.84
CA THR A 308 18.52 -9.08 4.73
C THR A 308 19.21 -10.40 4.36
N ALA A 309 18.82 -11.51 4.98
CA ALA A 309 19.34 -12.85 4.72
C ALA A 309 18.76 -13.48 3.44
N ASN A 310 19.49 -14.41 2.80
CA ASN A 310 19.03 -15.13 1.61
C ASN A 310 18.22 -16.38 1.97
N ASN A 311 17.24 -16.23 2.87
CA ASN A 311 16.40 -17.31 3.36
C ASN A 311 14.92 -17.08 3.02
N GLY A 312 14.64 -16.37 1.92
CA GLY A 312 13.29 -16.03 1.49
C GLY A 312 12.40 -17.26 1.29
N SER A 313 11.19 -17.21 1.85
CA SER A 313 10.22 -18.31 1.84
C SER A 313 8.81 -17.77 2.11
N TYR A 314 7.82 -18.66 2.15
CA TYR A 314 6.48 -18.30 2.60
C TYR A 314 6.47 -17.74 4.05
N MET A 315 7.34 -18.25 4.93
CA MET A 315 7.40 -17.85 6.34
C MET A 315 8.21 -16.57 6.55
N THR A 316 9.31 -16.43 5.84
CA THR A 316 10.30 -15.35 6.01
C THR A 316 10.15 -14.22 4.98
N GLY A 317 9.14 -14.30 4.11
CA GLY A 317 8.92 -13.35 3.02
C GLY A 317 10.18 -13.22 2.14
N PRO A 318 10.68 -12.00 1.88
CA PRO A 318 11.93 -11.78 1.14
C PRO A 318 13.20 -12.25 1.87
N GLY A 319 13.13 -12.55 3.16
CA GLY A 319 14.25 -12.95 4.01
C GLY A 319 14.20 -12.30 5.40
N THR A 320 15.02 -12.79 6.34
CA THR A 320 15.14 -12.20 7.68
C THR A 320 15.98 -10.93 7.65
N ASN A 321 15.50 -9.89 8.30
CA ASN A 321 16.18 -8.61 8.46
C ASN A 321 17.04 -8.62 9.73
N ALA A 322 18.35 -8.47 9.56
CA ALA A 322 19.27 -8.12 10.62
C ALA A 322 19.48 -6.60 10.64
N TYR A 323 19.55 -6.02 11.85
CA TYR A 323 19.68 -4.56 12.02
C TYR A 323 20.92 -4.21 12.82
N PHE A 324 21.79 -3.37 12.27
CA PHE A 324 22.80 -2.66 13.04
C PHE A 324 22.23 -1.37 13.60
N ILE A 325 22.45 -1.14 14.90
CA ILE A 325 21.90 0.00 15.64
C ILE A 325 23.05 0.66 16.41
N GLY A 326 23.27 1.95 16.20
CA GLY A 326 24.37 2.68 16.80
C GLY A 326 24.28 4.19 16.60
N ALA A 327 25.06 4.94 17.38
CA ALA A 327 25.07 6.40 17.26
C ALA A 327 25.74 6.84 15.95
N PRO A 328 25.22 7.88 15.26
CA PRO A 328 25.84 8.35 14.02
C PRO A 328 27.29 8.74 14.28
N GLY A 329 28.21 8.21 13.47
CA GLY A 329 29.65 8.46 13.62
C GLY A 329 30.36 7.61 14.69
N SER A 330 29.65 6.80 15.48
CA SER A 330 30.22 5.87 16.45
C SER A 330 30.95 4.71 15.78
N ASP A 331 32.00 4.22 16.44
CA ASP A 331 32.69 2.98 16.08
C ASP A 331 32.06 1.74 16.73
N ASP A 332 31.13 1.90 17.66
CA ASP A 332 30.47 0.79 18.37
C ASP A 332 29.00 0.67 17.96
N TRP A 333 28.58 -0.55 17.60
CA TRP A 333 27.25 -0.88 17.09
C TRP A 333 26.69 -2.16 17.74
N ALA A 334 25.38 -2.22 17.92
CA ALA A 334 24.67 -3.46 18.26
C ALA A 334 24.14 -4.11 16.98
N LEU A 335 24.12 -5.44 16.94
CA LEU A 335 23.49 -6.23 15.88
C LEU A 335 22.25 -6.92 16.45
N LEU A 336 21.07 -6.66 15.89
CA LEU A 336 19.81 -7.28 16.25
C LEU A 336 19.41 -8.32 15.19
N ASP A 337 19.02 -9.51 15.66
CA ASP A 337 18.56 -10.66 14.85
C ASP A 337 19.57 -11.03 13.76
N PRO A 338 20.73 -11.61 14.12
CA PRO A 338 21.79 -11.93 13.16
C PRO A 338 21.41 -12.97 12.10
N GLY A 339 20.22 -13.57 12.18
CA GLY A 339 19.65 -14.35 11.11
C GLY A 339 19.92 -15.87 11.24
N PRO A 340 19.63 -16.64 10.18
CA PRO A 340 19.92 -18.07 10.13
C PRO A 340 21.42 -18.33 10.14
N ASP A 341 21.84 -19.54 10.54
CA ASP A 341 23.23 -20.00 10.45
C ASP A 341 23.59 -20.32 9.00
N ASP A 342 23.78 -19.26 8.22
CA ASP A 342 24.24 -19.29 6.84
C ASP A 342 25.57 -18.57 6.71
N ALA A 343 26.58 -19.28 6.19
CA ALA A 343 27.95 -18.77 6.15
C ALA A 343 28.11 -17.56 5.22
N GLU A 344 27.29 -17.44 4.16
CA GLU A 344 27.32 -16.27 3.27
C GLU A 344 26.70 -15.05 3.96
N HIS A 345 25.58 -15.23 4.65
CA HIS A 345 24.94 -14.19 5.44
C HIS A 345 25.84 -13.69 6.58
N VAL A 346 26.46 -14.59 7.33
CA VAL A 346 27.42 -14.23 8.39
C VAL A 346 28.57 -13.37 7.83
N ARG A 347 29.13 -13.74 6.67
CA ARG A 347 30.15 -12.93 5.98
C ARG A 347 29.61 -11.57 5.57
N ALA A 348 28.39 -11.51 5.03
CA ALA A 348 27.76 -10.27 4.63
C ALA A 348 27.55 -9.32 5.83
N LEU A 349 27.10 -9.84 6.99
CA LEU A 349 26.95 -9.06 8.21
C LEU A 349 28.28 -8.49 8.71
N LEU A 350 29.32 -9.33 8.80
CA LEU A 350 30.64 -8.89 9.24
C LEU A 350 31.25 -7.85 8.29
N ALA A 351 31.01 -7.98 6.98
CA ALA A 351 31.46 -7.01 5.98
C ALA A 351 30.65 -5.70 5.99
N ALA A 352 29.35 -5.77 6.30
CA ALA A 352 28.46 -4.62 6.33
C ALA A 352 28.49 -3.82 7.64
N ALA A 353 29.04 -4.39 8.72
CA ALA A 353 29.08 -3.76 10.03
C ALA A 353 29.72 -2.35 9.96
N PRO A 354 29.00 -1.28 10.33
CA PRO A 354 29.54 0.08 10.25
C PRO A 354 30.72 0.35 11.20
N GLY A 355 30.87 -0.51 12.21
CA GLY A 355 31.92 -0.46 13.23
C GLY A 355 32.00 -1.78 13.99
N ARG A 356 32.67 -1.77 15.14
CA ARG A 356 32.77 -2.91 16.04
C ARG A 356 31.40 -3.31 16.58
N ILE A 357 31.06 -4.57 16.41
CA ILE A 357 29.88 -5.17 17.03
C ILE A 357 30.16 -5.35 18.51
N THR A 358 29.42 -4.64 19.37
CA THR A 358 29.60 -4.68 20.83
C THR A 358 28.52 -5.46 21.55
N ARG A 359 27.39 -5.72 20.88
CA ARG A 359 26.25 -6.46 21.41
C ARG A 359 25.57 -7.22 20.27
N ILE A 360 25.15 -8.45 20.54
CA ILE A 360 24.31 -9.24 19.63
C ILE A 360 22.98 -9.46 20.34
N LEU A 361 21.89 -8.94 19.79
CA LEU A 361 20.55 -8.99 20.37
C LEU A 361 19.70 -9.99 19.56
N ALA A 362 18.83 -10.73 20.24
CA ALA A 362 17.81 -11.55 19.60
C ALA A 362 16.41 -11.15 20.09
N THR A 363 15.48 -10.95 19.15
CA THR A 363 14.05 -10.78 19.44
C THR A 363 13.47 -12.06 20.03
N HIS A 364 13.79 -13.21 19.43
CA HIS A 364 13.39 -14.52 19.89
C HIS A 364 14.29 -15.60 19.26
N THR A 365 13.98 -16.86 19.54
CA THR A 365 14.83 -18.00 19.18
C THR A 365 14.31 -18.82 18.01
N HIS A 366 13.44 -18.31 17.13
CA HIS A 366 13.18 -19.04 15.90
C HIS A 366 14.43 -19.11 15.03
N LYS A 367 14.54 -20.18 14.25
CA LYS A 367 15.77 -20.61 13.57
C LYS A 367 16.26 -19.68 12.48
N ASP A 368 15.46 -18.70 12.11
CA ASP A 368 15.80 -17.69 11.15
C ASP A 368 16.26 -16.38 11.81
N HIS A 369 16.20 -16.24 13.15
CA HIS A 369 16.61 -15.03 13.89
C HIS A 369 17.91 -15.18 14.69
N SER A 370 18.05 -16.23 15.49
CA SER A 370 19.12 -16.37 16.48
C SER A 370 20.37 -17.17 16.07
N PRO A 371 20.33 -18.20 15.19
CA PRO A 371 21.46 -19.13 15.05
C PRO A 371 22.81 -18.50 14.66
N ALA A 372 22.82 -17.48 13.80
CA ALA A 372 24.06 -16.78 13.42
C ALA A 372 24.74 -16.05 14.60
N ALA A 373 24.05 -15.85 15.73
CA ALA A 373 24.63 -15.20 16.90
C ALA A 373 25.89 -15.90 17.39
N ALA A 374 25.94 -17.25 17.34
CA ALA A 374 27.10 -18.01 17.77
C ALA A 374 28.34 -17.72 16.91
N ALA A 375 28.19 -17.72 15.58
CA ALA A 375 29.27 -17.43 14.65
C ALA A 375 29.76 -15.98 14.75
N ILE A 376 28.83 -15.01 14.87
CA ILE A 376 29.18 -13.60 15.02
C ILE A 376 29.85 -13.34 16.39
N ALA A 377 29.37 -13.95 17.47
CA ALA A 377 29.98 -13.84 18.79
C ALA A 377 31.41 -14.40 18.79
N ALA A 378 31.63 -15.56 18.15
CA ALA A 378 32.96 -16.15 18.00
C ALA A 378 33.92 -15.24 17.20
N ALA A 379 33.43 -14.57 16.16
CA ALA A 379 34.22 -13.68 15.32
C ALA A 379 34.54 -12.32 15.98
N THR A 380 33.67 -11.83 16.87
CA THR A 380 33.73 -10.44 17.38
C THR A 380 34.05 -10.34 18.87
N GLY A 381 33.80 -11.40 19.64
CA GLY A 381 33.83 -11.40 21.10
C GLY A 381 32.64 -10.68 21.75
N ALA A 382 31.63 -10.26 20.97
CA ALA A 382 30.48 -9.53 21.48
C ALA A 382 29.56 -10.44 22.34
N PRO A 383 29.10 -9.97 23.52
CA PRO A 383 28.11 -10.70 24.31
C PRO A 383 26.74 -10.72 23.62
N THR A 384 26.01 -11.82 23.86
CA THR A 384 24.64 -12.01 23.38
C THR A 384 23.61 -11.56 24.43
N PHE A 385 22.51 -10.99 23.97
CA PHE A 385 21.38 -10.54 24.78
C PHE A 385 20.07 -11.08 24.20
N GLY A 386 19.15 -11.51 25.05
CA GLY A 386 17.86 -12.03 24.61
C GLY A 386 17.17 -12.82 25.72
N ARG A 387 16.32 -13.76 25.34
CA ARG A 387 15.60 -14.67 26.24
C ARG A 387 15.54 -16.06 25.64
N VAL A 388 15.48 -17.09 26.49
CA VAL A 388 15.25 -18.47 26.06
C VAL A 388 13.74 -18.77 26.11
N ALA A 389 13.23 -19.48 25.11
CA ALA A 389 11.83 -19.89 25.06
C ALA A 389 11.49 -20.91 26.16
N ALA A 390 10.25 -20.85 26.66
CA ALA A 390 9.74 -21.80 27.63
C ALA A 390 9.61 -23.21 27.03
N HIS A 391 9.34 -23.31 25.73
CA HIS A 391 9.23 -24.59 25.01
C HIS A 391 10.22 -24.65 23.83
N PRO A 392 10.97 -25.76 23.67
CA PRO A 392 12.03 -25.87 22.66
C PRO A 392 11.54 -26.17 21.25
N GLU A 393 10.26 -26.50 21.05
CA GLU A 393 9.73 -26.85 19.73
C GLU A 393 9.86 -25.67 18.75
N TRP A 394 10.50 -25.91 17.60
CA TRP A 394 10.79 -24.93 16.54
C TRP A 394 11.76 -23.80 16.94
N GLN A 395 12.31 -23.86 18.14
CA GLN A 395 13.31 -22.92 18.62
C GLN A 395 14.74 -23.41 18.33
N ASP A 396 15.66 -22.46 18.26
CA ASP A 396 17.09 -22.65 18.38
C ASP A 396 17.43 -22.86 19.85
N THR A 397 17.64 -24.12 20.22
CA THR A 397 18.03 -24.52 21.58
C THR A 397 19.52 -24.23 21.87
N GLY A 398 20.32 -23.93 20.84
CA GLY A 398 21.73 -23.57 20.98
C GLY A 398 21.94 -22.15 21.46
N PHE A 399 20.97 -21.25 21.25
CA PHE A 399 21.05 -19.87 21.73
C PHE A 399 20.92 -19.79 23.25
N GLN A 400 22.02 -19.44 23.91
CA GLN A 400 22.07 -19.15 25.34
C GLN A 400 22.61 -17.72 25.52
N PRO A 401 21.74 -16.73 25.83
CA PRO A 401 22.17 -15.34 25.91
C PRO A 401 23.10 -15.15 27.10
N THR A 402 24.21 -14.43 26.89
CA THR A 402 25.12 -14.01 27.98
C THR A 402 24.39 -13.11 28.98
N HIS A 403 23.43 -12.31 28.51
CA HIS A 403 22.60 -11.44 29.31
C HIS A 403 21.12 -11.65 29.00
N THR A 404 20.33 -11.99 30.01
CA THR A 404 18.87 -12.08 29.86
C THR A 404 18.25 -10.69 29.92
N LEU A 405 17.37 -10.37 28.96
CA LEU A 405 16.63 -9.10 28.91
C LEU A 405 15.20 -9.25 29.42
N ASN A 406 14.67 -8.21 30.06
CA ASN A 406 13.31 -8.10 30.58
C ASN A 406 12.54 -6.90 30.00
N ASP A 407 11.22 -6.92 30.17
CA ASP A 407 10.36 -5.79 29.83
C ASP A 407 10.86 -4.51 30.52
N GLY A 408 11.01 -3.44 29.75
CA GLY A 408 11.44 -2.14 30.25
C GLY A 408 12.95 -1.95 30.41
N ASP A 409 13.77 -2.98 30.20
CA ASP A 409 15.24 -2.83 30.21
C ASP A 409 15.67 -1.79 29.16
N VAL A 410 16.68 -0.99 29.51
CA VAL A 410 17.19 0.08 28.64
C VAL A 410 18.66 -0.17 28.31
N LEU A 411 18.97 -0.22 27.02
CA LEU A 411 20.32 -0.35 26.47
C LEU A 411 20.74 0.99 25.86
N ALA A 412 21.67 1.68 26.51
CA ALA A 412 22.36 2.83 25.92
C ALA A 412 23.45 2.34 24.95
N LEU A 413 23.31 2.64 23.66
CA LEU A 413 24.23 2.20 22.60
C LEU A 413 25.18 3.31 22.11
N GLY A 414 25.12 4.47 22.75
CA GLY A 414 25.90 5.66 22.39
C GLY A 414 25.10 6.93 22.66
N GLU A 415 25.70 8.07 22.37
CA GLU A 415 25.01 9.37 22.49
C GLU A 415 23.78 9.42 21.57
N GLY A 416 22.61 9.68 22.15
CA GLY A 416 21.35 9.79 21.40
C GLY A 416 20.89 8.51 20.71
N VAL A 417 21.26 7.34 21.26
CA VAL A 417 20.73 6.03 20.84
C VAL A 417 20.37 5.19 22.06
N THR A 418 19.07 5.12 22.31
CA THR A 418 18.50 4.42 23.45
C THR A 418 17.53 3.35 22.97
N LEU A 419 17.86 2.08 23.22
CA LEU A 419 16.96 0.95 22.96
C LEU A 419 16.26 0.52 24.24
N ARG A 420 14.94 0.68 24.29
CA ARG A 420 14.11 0.10 25.34
C ARG A 420 13.54 -1.24 24.89
N VAL A 421 13.66 -2.25 25.74
CA VAL A 421 13.10 -3.58 25.53
C VAL A 421 11.60 -3.57 25.87
N VAL A 422 10.78 -4.17 25.01
CA VAL A 422 9.36 -4.40 25.24
C VAL A 422 9.10 -5.89 25.09
N HIS A 423 8.76 -6.57 26.18
CA HIS A 423 8.44 -8.00 26.14
C HIS A 423 7.05 -8.19 25.54
N THR A 424 7.01 -8.83 24.38
CA THR A 424 5.81 -9.00 23.54
C THR A 424 5.53 -10.49 23.28
N PRO A 425 5.32 -11.29 24.33
CA PRO A 425 5.07 -12.72 24.17
C PRO A 425 3.76 -13.00 23.42
N GLY A 426 3.63 -14.25 22.97
CA GLY A 426 2.42 -14.77 22.35
C GLY A 426 2.68 -15.41 20.99
N HIS A 427 3.57 -14.85 20.16
CA HIS A 427 4.11 -15.59 19.01
C HIS A 427 5.11 -16.65 19.49
N ALA A 428 6.09 -16.21 20.28
CA ALA A 428 6.97 -17.03 21.09
C ALA A 428 6.99 -16.47 22.52
N SER A 429 7.17 -17.32 23.52
CA SER A 429 7.14 -16.92 24.95
C SER A 429 8.29 -15.98 25.33
N ASN A 430 9.40 -16.06 24.59
CA ASN A 430 10.59 -15.24 24.78
C ASN A 430 10.65 -13.99 23.89
N HIS A 431 9.59 -13.69 23.12
CA HIS A 431 9.64 -12.64 22.11
C HIS A 431 9.79 -11.23 22.69
N LEU A 432 10.77 -10.49 22.20
CA LEU A 432 11.09 -9.10 22.53
C LEU A 432 10.96 -8.21 21.30
N CYS A 433 10.31 -7.07 21.48
CA CYS A 433 10.49 -5.91 20.61
C CYS A 433 11.52 -4.95 21.20
N PHE A 434 12.16 -4.14 20.36
CA PHE A 434 13.12 -3.12 20.80
C PHE A 434 12.68 -1.76 20.26
N LEU A 435 12.45 -0.79 21.12
CA LEU A 435 12.10 0.58 20.75
C LEU A 435 13.35 1.45 20.72
N LEU A 436 13.71 1.95 19.53
CA LEU A 436 14.64 3.07 19.39
C LEU A 436 13.89 4.37 19.67
N GLN A 437 14.11 4.92 20.86
CA GLN A 437 13.29 6.02 21.39
C GLN A 437 13.42 7.30 20.55
N GLU A 438 14.63 7.61 20.08
CA GLU A 438 14.92 8.84 19.34
C GLU A 438 14.27 8.88 17.95
N GLU A 439 13.91 7.71 17.39
CA GLU A 439 13.26 7.60 16.09
C GLU A 439 11.82 7.06 16.17
N LYS A 440 11.32 6.80 17.38
CA LYS A 440 10.03 6.13 17.64
C LYS A 440 9.82 4.90 16.74
N LEU A 441 10.91 4.15 16.56
CA LEU A 441 11.03 3.02 15.67
C LEU A 441 11.06 1.74 16.51
N LEU A 442 10.04 0.91 16.35
CA LEU A 442 9.96 -0.38 17.03
C LEU A 442 10.49 -1.48 16.11
N PHE A 443 11.58 -2.13 16.49
CA PHE A 443 11.99 -3.40 15.89
C PHE A 443 11.05 -4.49 16.39
N THR A 444 10.22 -5.02 15.50
CA THR A 444 9.09 -5.86 15.88
C THR A 444 9.39 -7.36 15.82
N GLY A 445 10.52 -7.78 15.24
CA GLY A 445 10.77 -9.20 14.97
C GLY A 445 9.57 -9.82 14.27
N ASP A 446 9.08 -10.93 14.82
CA ASP A 446 7.87 -11.63 14.39
C ASP A 446 6.64 -11.32 15.25
N HIS A 447 6.62 -10.19 15.95
CA HIS A 447 5.40 -9.74 16.60
C HIS A 447 4.43 -9.11 15.59
N LEU A 448 4.97 -8.30 14.67
CA LEU A 448 4.27 -7.61 13.58
C LEU A 448 5.17 -7.60 12.36
N MET A 449 4.64 -8.05 11.21
CA MET A 449 5.37 -8.15 9.94
C MET A 449 4.55 -7.56 8.79
N GLN A 450 5.23 -7.24 7.69
CA GLN A 450 4.57 -6.67 6.51
C GLN A 450 3.87 -7.76 5.69
N GLY A 451 2.63 -7.51 5.28
CA GLY A 451 1.92 -8.34 4.30
C GLY A 451 1.27 -9.63 4.82
N SER A 452 1.62 -10.12 6.02
CA SER A 452 1.05 -11.34 6.60
C SER A 452 0.83 -11.24 8.11
N THR A 453 0.11 -12.22 8.66
CA THR A 453 -0.04 -12.41 10.10
C THR A 453 0.84 -13.54 10.58
N VAL A 454 1.47 -13.37 11.75
CA VAL A 454 2.38 -14.37 12.33
C VAL A 454 1.64 -15.65 12.74
N VAL A 455 2.34 -16.78 12.77
CA VAL A 455 1.75 -18.03 13.30
C VAL A 455 1.79 -17.99 14.82
N ILE A 456 0.68 -18.28 15.48
CA ILE A 456 0.66 -18.48 16.94
C ILE A 456 0.66 -19.98 17.19
N ASN A 457 1.76 -20.49 17.77
CA ASN A 457 2.03 -21.92 17.87
C ASN A 457 2.07 -22.43 19.33
N PRO A 458 0.95 -22.93 19.89
CA PRO A 458 0.95 -23.51 21.24
C PRO A 458 1.87 -24.74 21.37
N PRO A 459 2.40 -25.07 22.56
CA PRO A 459 2.16 -24.39 23.83
C PRO A 459 3.00 -23.13 24.06
N ASP A 460 4.03 -22.87 23.24
CA ASP A 460 4.87 -21.67 23.41
C ASP A 460 4.15 -20.39 23.02
N GLY A 461 3.47 -20.42 21.87
CA GLY A 461 2.62 -19.36 21.39
C GLY A 461 1.22 -19.42 22.01
N ASP A 462 0.70 -18.26 22.39
CA ASP A 462 -0.59 -18.10 23.05
C ASP A 462 -1.35 -16.90 22.46
N MET A 463 -2.60 -17.13 22.02
CA MET A 463 -3.41 -16.12 21.34
C MET A 463 -3.90 -15.02 22.29
N ALA A 464 -4.22 -15.35 23.54
CA ALA A 464 -4.65 -14.36 24.52
C ALA A 464 -3.48 -13.42 24.86
N VAL A 465 -2.32 -14.01 25.15
CA VAL A 465 -1.09 -13.28 25.45
C VAL A 465 -0.66 -12.43 24.25
N TYR A 466 -0.75 -12.96 23.03
CA TYR A 466 -0.43 -12.20 21.81
C TYR A 466 -1.34 -10.98 21.64
N LEU A 467 -2.65 -11.13 21.83
CA LEU A 467 -3.60 -10.02 21.75
C LEU A 467 -3.35 -8.96 22.83
N ASP A 468 -2.97 -9.37 24.03
CA ASP A 468 -2.64 -8.44 25.12
C ASP A 468 -1.33 -7.68 24.84
N SER A 469 -0.32 -8.36 24.30
CA SER A 469 0.91 -7.73 23.81
C SER A 469 0.61 -6.69 22.73
N LEU A 470 -0.24 -7.01 21.75
CA LEU A 470 -0.67 -6.05 20.72
C LEU A 470 -1.40 -4.84 21.32
N ARG A 471 -2.29 -5.05 22.31
CA ARG A 471 -3.00 -3.95 22.98
C ARG A 471 -2.04 -3.02 23.73
N ARG A 472 -1.01 -3.57 24.38
CA ARG A 472 0.02 -2.78 25.06
C ARG A 472 0.78 -1.87 24.08
N LEU A 473 1.06 -2.35 22.86
CA LEU A 473 1.72 -1.53 21.82
C LEU A 473 0.88 -0.32 21.36
N LEU A 474 -0.43 -0.29 21.59
CA LEU A 474 -1.26 0.89 21.29
C LEU A 474 -1.02 2.07 22.25
N ALA A 475 -0.34 1.84 23.37
CA ALA A 475 0.03 2.89 24.32
C ALA A 475 1.43 3.47 24.05
N GLU A 476 2.18 2.88 23.12
CA GLU A 476 3.54 3.30 22.79
C GLU A 476 3.52 4.44 21.77
N ASP A 477 4.36 5.46 21.96
CA ASP A 477 4.53 6.55 20.99
C ASP A 477 5.41 6.10 19.82
N LEU A 478 4.77 5.47 18.83
CA LEU A 478 5.41 4.86 17.67
C LEU A 478 5.09 5.63 16.38
N GLU A 479 6.11 5.81 15.55
CA GLU A 479 5.98 6.33 14.17
C GLU A 479 6.29 5.26 13.11
N TRP A 480 7.14 4.28 13.43
CA TRP A 480 7.61 3.27 12.48
C TRP A 480 7.75 1.88 13.11
N LEU A 481 7.56 0.84 12.29
CA LEU A 481 7.93 -0.54 12.63
C LEU A 481 9.05 -1.02 11.69
N ALA A 482 10.06 -1.68 12.27
CA ALA A 482 11.11 -2.42 11.57
C ALA A 482 10.90 -3.93 11.80
N PRO A 483 10.24 -4.64 10.85
CA PRO A 483 9.87 -6.04 11.05
C PRO A 483 11.03 -7.00 10.82
N GLY A 484 10.94 -8.20 11.41
CA GLY A 484 11.84 -9.32 11.09
C GLY A 484 11.84 -9.67 9.60
N HIS A 485 10.73 -9.40 8.90
CA HIS A 485 10.58 -9.65 7.47
C HIS A 485 9.85 -8.51 6.75
N GLY A 486 10.39 -8.09 5.60
CA GLY A 486 9.81 -7.06 4.74
C GLY A 486 10.42 -5.67 4.93
N PHE A 487 9.74 -4.65 4.40
CA PHE A 487 10.16 -3.25 4.47
C PHE A 487 9.73 -2.60 5.79
N LEU A 488 10.22 -1.40 6.07
CA LEU A 488 9.66 -0.54 7.12
C LEU A 488 8.16 -0.31 6.90
N ILE A 489 7.43 -0.26 8.00
CA ILE A 489 5.98 -0.08 8.03
C ILE A 489 5.66 1.25 8.75
N ASP A 490 4.83 2.07 8.13
CA ASP A 490 4.27 3.30 8.71
C ASP A 490 2.93 3.03 9.41
N GLU A 491 2.36 4.08 10.02
CA GLU A 491 1.08 4.02 10.74
C GLU A 491 0.96 2.83 11.74
N PRO A 492 1.93 2.67 12.67
CA PRO A 492 2.04 1.48 13.53
C PRO A 492 0.74 1.17 14.28
N HIS A 493 0.05 2.20 14.77
CA HIS A 493 -1.22 2.04 15.48
C HIS A 493 -2.34 1.49 14.59
N ALA A 494 -2.39 1.87 13.31
CA ALA A 494 -3.36 1.34 12.37
C ALA A 494 -3.07 -0.14 12.06
N VAL A 495 -1.79 -0.49 11.91
CA VAL A 495 -1.32 -1.87 11.72
C VAL A 495 -1.70 -2.74 12.92
N VAL A 496 -1.41 -2.30 14.14
CA VAL A 496 -1.78 -3.01 15.38
C VAL A 496 -3.29 -3.25 15.46
N LYS A 497 -4.11 -2.20 15.27
CA LYS A 497 -5.58 -2.30 15.28
C LYS A 497 -6.09 -3.27 14.22
N LYS A 498 -5.54 -3.21 13.00
CA LYS A 498 -5.89 -4.12 11.90
C LYS A 498 -5.56 -5.57 12.26
N THR A 499 -4.41 -5.82 12.87
CA THR A 499 -4.00 -7.17 13.31
C THR A 499 -4.93 -7.69 14.41
N ILE A 500 -5.26 -6.89 15.43
CA ILE A 500 -6.23 -7.26 16.47
C ILE A 500 -7.59 -7.61 15.85
N ASN A 501 -8.12 -6.75 15.00
CA ASN A 501 -9.41 -6.96 14.34
C ASN A 501 -9.41 -8.22 13.46
N HIS A 502 -8.31 -8.49 12.75
CA HIS A 502 -8.15 -9.71 11.97
C HIS A 502 -8.25 -10.97 12.85
N ARG A 503 -7.54 -11.00 13.98
CA ARG A 503 -7.56 -12.15 14.90
C ARG A 503 -8.93 -12.34 15.55
N LEU A 504 -9.58 -11.26 15.99
CA LEU A 504 -10.92 -11.33 16.56
C LEU A 504 -11.96 -11.75 15.50
N GLY A 505 -11.83 -11.29 14.26
CA GLY A 505 -12.64 -11.75 13.15
C GLY A 505 -12.47 -13.25 12.88
N ARG A 506 -11.24 -13.78 12.97
CA ARG A 506 -10.99 -15.23 12.86
C ARG A 506 -11.58 -16.00 14.05
N GLU A 507 -11.45 -15.50 15.28
CA GLU A 507 -12.09 -16.09 16.46
C GLU A 507 -13.61 -16.17 16.30
N ALA A 508 -14.24 -15.10 15.78
CA ALA A 508 -15.68 -15.10 15.49
C ALA A 508 -16.06 -16.18 14.46
N LYS A 509 -15.24 -16.40 13.42
CA LYS A 509 -15.43 -17.52 12.48
C LYS A 509 -15.34 -18.88 13.16
N VAL A 510 -14.40 -19.08 14.09
CA VAL A 510 -14.28 -20.34 14.87
C VAL A 510 -15.53 -20.59 15.70
N VAL A 511 -16.04 -19.56 16.38
CA VAL A 511 -17.27 -19.66 17.17
C VAL A 511 -18.46 -19.98 16.28
N ALA A 512 -18.60 -19.29 15.14
CA ALA A 512 -19.67 -19.55 14.18
C ALA A 512 -19.62 -20.98 13.61
N ALA A 513 -18.43 -21.50 13.33
CA ALA A 513 -18.26 -22.90 12.89
C ALA A 513 -18.71 -23.89 13.96
N LEU A 514 -18.31 -23.71 15.22
CA LEU A 514 -18.77 -24.53 16.34
C LEU A 514 -20.30 -24.45 16.54
N GLN A 515 -20.91 -23.27 16.38
CA GLN A 515 -22.36 -23.09 16.45
C GLN A 515 -23.07 -23.83 15.32
N ALA A 516 -22.60 -23.70 14.08
CA ALA A 516 -23.19 -24.35 12.90
C ALA A 516 -23.12 -25.89 12.99
N GLN A 517 -22.13 -26.43 13.71
CA GLN A 517 -21.90 -27.86 13.88
C GLN A 517 -22.31 -28.37 15.27
N ALA A 518 -23.10 -27.59 16.04
CA ALA A 518 -23.51 -27.95 17.40
C ALA A 518 -24.26 -29.29 17.49
N ALA A 519 -25.00 -29.67 16.45
CA ALA A 519 -25.75 -30.93 16.39
C ALA A 519 -24.86 -32.19 16.35
N ILE A 520 -23.60 -32.05 15.93
CA ILE A 520 -22.61 -33.13 15.87
C ILE A 520 -21.46 -32.93 16.87
N ALA A 521 -21.62 -31.98 17.81
CA ALA A 521 -20.59 -31.71 18.80
C ALA A 521 -20.33 -32.96 19.69
N PRO A 522 -19.07 -33.21 20.07
CA PRO A 522 -17.89 -32.38 19.85
C PRO A 522 -17.31 -32.51 18.42
N VAL A 523 -16.84 -31.39 17.87
CA VAL A 523 -16.36 -31.23 16.49
C VAL A 523 -14.85 -31.43 16.41
N ALA A 524 -14.35 -32.24 15.49
CA ALA A 524 -12.91 -32.43 15.29
C ALA A 524 -12.23 -31.16 14.74
N GLU A 525 -10.94 -30.97 15.05
CA GLU A 525 -10.19 -29.82 14.55
C GLU A 525 -10.09 -29.75 13.02
N ASP A 526 -10.05 -30.89 12.33
CA ASP A 526 -10.00 -30.95 10.86
C ASP A 526 -11.28 -30.40 10.23
N ASP A 527 -12.45 -30.69 10.82
CA ASP A 527 -13.74 -30.16 10.36
C ASP A 527 -13.83 -28.64 10.60
N LEU A 528 -13.32 -28.17 11.74
CA LEU A 528 -13.24 -26.75 12.05
C LEU A 528 -12.25 -26.03 11.12
N LEU A 529 -11.12 -26.64 10.81
CA LEU A 529 -10.12 -26.11 9.88
C LEU A 529 -10.73 -25.90 8.50
N ALA A 530 -11.43 -26.91 7.98
CA ALA A 530 -12.11 -26.83 6.68
C ALA A 530 -13.16 -25.70 6.64
N ALA A 531 -13.94 -25.53 7.71
CA ALA A 531 -14.96 -24.47 7.78
C ALA A 531 -14.34 -23.06 7.93
N VAL A 532 -13.40 -22.90 8.86
CA VAL A 532 -12.83 -21.60 9.24
C VAL A 532 -11.83 -21.11 8.21
N TYR A 533 -11.10 -22.01 7.55
CA TYR A 533 -10.04 -21.73 6.59
C TYR A 533 -10.34 -22.26 5.17
N HIS A 534 -11.63 -22.30 4.78
CA HIS A 534 -12.04 -22.71 3.42
C HIS A 534 -11.39 -21.86 2.31
N ASP A 535 -11.00 -20.63 2.63
CA ASP A 535 -10.33 -19.65 1.76
C ASP A 535 -8.80 -19.81 1.74
N THR A 536 -8.25 -20.74 2.53
CA THR A 536 -6.81 -20.94 2.69
C THR A 536 -6.33 -22.11 1.83
N PRO A 537 -5.26 -21.94 1.03
CA PRO A 537 -4.67 -23.01 0.24
C PRO A 537 -4.31 -24.26 1.07
N PRO A 538 -4.53 -25.49 0.57
CA PRO A 538 -4.31 -26.73 1.32
C PRO A 538 -2.90 -26.89 1.89
N HIS A 539 -1.86 -26.42 1.18
CA HIS A 539 -0.47 -26.51 1.65
C HIS A 539 -0.19 -25.66 2.90
N LEU A 540 -1.08 -24.73 3.27
CA LEU A 540 -0.98 -23.89 4.46
C LEU A 540 -1.83 -24.40 5.64
N HIS A 541 -2.61 -25.46 5.44
CA HIS A 541 -3.53 -25.98 6.45
C HIS A 541 -2.80 -26.44 7.72
N ALA A 542 -1.60 -27.00 7.61
CA ALA A 542 -0.80 -27.39 8.77
C ALA A 542 -0.46 -26.20 9.69
N MET A 543 -0.15 -25.02 9.11
CA MET A 543 0.11 -23.80 9.87
C MET A 543 -1.18 -23.15 10.38
N ALA A 544 -2.23 -23.15 9.56
CA ALA A 544 -3.55 -22.67 9.94
C ALA A 544 -4.10 -23.44 11.15
N LEU A 545 -3.89 -24.75 11.21
CA LEU A 545 -4.29 -25.61 12.33
C LEU A 545 -3.64 -25.17 13.65
N ARG A 546 -2.38 -24.74 13.64
CA ARG A 546 -1.72 -24.22 14.86
C ARG A 546 -2.39 -22.95 15.37
N SER A 547 -2.72 -22.04 14.46
CA SER A 547 -3.46 -20.81 14.81
C SER A 547 -4.90 -21.09 15.25
N LEU A 548 -5.57 -22.06 14.62
CA LEU A 548 -6.89 -22.55 15.05
C LEU A 548 -6.85 -23.07 16.48
N ARG A 549 -5.87 -23.93 16.79
CA ARG A 549 -5.64 -24.43 18.16
C ARG A 549 -5.43 -23.30 19.15
N ALA A 550 -4.63 -22.29 18.80
CA ALA A 550 -4.42 -21.13 19.66
C ALA A 550 -5.73 -20.38 19.97
N HIS A 551 -6.62 -20.21 18.98
CA HIS A 551 -7.95 -19.63 19.21
C HIS A 551 -8.83 -20.52 20.10
N LEU A 552 -8.84 -21.83 19.88
CA LEU A 552 -9.63 -22.77 20.68
C LEU A 552 -9.18 -22.82 22.14
N LEU A 553 -7.86 -22.81 22.37
CA LEU A 553 -7.27 -22.72 23.72
C LEU A 553 -7.64 -21.42 24.42
N LYS A 554 -7.59 -20.27 23.72
CA LYS A 554 -8.07 -19.00 24.25
C LYS A 554 -9.57 -19.07 24.59
N LEU A 555 -10.42 -19.55 23.69
CA LEU A 555 -11.86 -19.70 23.93
C LEU A 555 -12.15 -20.59 25.14
N ARG A 556 -11.31 -21.60 25.39
CA ARG A 556 -11.38 -22.42 26.60
C ARG A 556 -11.00 -21.66 27.86
N ALA A 557 -9.93 -20.86 27.82
CA ALA A 557 -9.55 -19.99 28.93
C ALA A 557 -10.65 -18.95 29.24
N ASP A 558 -11.32 -18.45 28.21
CA ASP A 558 -12.46 -17.54 28.32
C ASP A 558 -13.76 -18.24 28.79
N GLY A 559 -13.75 -19.57 28.98
CA GLY A 559 -14.92 -20.35 29.36
C GLY A 559 -16.02 -20.40 28.29
N ARG A 560 -15.67 -20.20 27.02
CA ARG A 560 -16.57 -20.17 25.84
C ARG A 560 -16.53 -21.45 24.99
N ALA A 561 -15.49 -22.26 25.14
CA ALA A 561 -15.36 -23.55 24.48
C ALA A 561 -14.72 -24.58 25.42
N ALA A 562 -14.95 -25.86 25.16
CA ALA A 562 -14.31 -26.96 25.89
C ALA A 562 -13.77 -27.98 24.88
N GLY A 563 -12.51 -28.39 25.08
CA GLY A 563 -11.94 -29.55 24.41
C GLY A 563 -12.37 -30.83 25.12
N VAL A 564 -12.59 -31.90 24.36
CA VAL A 564 -12.87 -33.25 24.86
C VAL A 564 -11.72 -34.20 24.52
N GLU A 565 -11.70 -35.39 25.12
CA GLU A 565 -10.77 -36.46 24.73
C GLU A 565 -10.89 -36.76 23.22
N GLY A 566 -9.75 -36.93 22.55
CA GLY A 566 -9.69 -37.17 21.10
C GLY A 566 -9.50 -35.93 20.22
N GLY A 567 -9.32 -34.73 20.81
CA GLY A 567 -8.99 -33.51 20.05
C GLY A 567 -10.19 -32.83 19.40
N ALA A 568 -11.39 -33.08 19.92
CA ALA A 568 -12.62 -32.44 19.46
C ALA A 568 -13.08 -31.34 20.43
N TRP A 569 -13.93 -30.42 19.94
CA TRP A 569 -14.28 -29.17 20.61
C TRP A 569 -15.79 -28.91 20.58
N ARG A 570 -16.30 -28.26 21.62
CA ARG A 570 -17.70 -27.79 21.70
C ARG A 570 -17.78 -26.43 22.37
N LEU A 571 -18.88 -25.71 22.17
CA LEU A 571 -19.18 -24.53 22.98
C LEU A 571 -19.56 -24.93 24.40
N THR A 572 -19.24 -24.07 25.35
CA THR A 572 -19.78 -24.13 26.71
C THR A 572 -21.18 -23.49 26.72
N ALA A 573 -22.02 -23.96 27.66
CA ALA A 573 -23.40 -23.50 27.81
C ALA A 573 -23.49 -22.11 28.44
#